data_AF-A0A7X0LMS5-F1
#
_entry.id   AF-A0A7X0LMS5-F1
#
_cell.length_a   1.000
_cell.length_b   1.000
_cell.length_c   1.000
_cell.angle_alpha   90.00
_cell.angle_beta   90.00
_cell.angle_gamma   90.00
#
_symmetry.space_group_name_H-M   'P 1'
#
loop_
_entity.id
_entity.type
_entity.pdbx_description
1 polymer ?
#
loop_
_entity_poly.entity_id
_entity_poly.type
_entity_poly.pdbx_seq_one_letter_code
_entity_poly.pdbx_strand_id
1 'polypeptide(L)'
;MSLFLEFELVMLVLYGIESLAYAPGDAVLTVRTTLARVRLARPWQIMATRRGRVLVAGWAPWDVGMVAAPWPISIHGDRVTNRPSHALFDTRAVETLPAEVLSASQLDAVTCHDSELWVNGRKFALCASREQARLMVRLLRRWRDSSESDRQAVVKREMRRHLSVRRATRRWTMFRREARLAVCVSVALAVLIFVVLPLIYVNLGLERYWRFLIPMYGLLVVMGGMEMDRLYRCLYPQSTGERWKQVVLTIIAPTHAMRLANHVGHDLLSGFHPVVVAQVAGNPQQARDAARETWLSLHHARLSTEPDPAEVEAMVRAAREHDQRELDAWIAQQGHQSADWSKPPTRTSDSCVAFCPRCASQYTEVDAGCRLCGGLKLTPFADEGAAVADNAAV
;
A
#
# COMPACT_ATOMS: atom_id res chain seq x y z
N MET A 1 35.56 -21.65 -12.56
CA MET A 1 34.61 -20.80 -13.30
C MET A 1 33.17 -21.06 -12.91
N SER A 2 32.71 -22.32 -12.86
CA SER A 2 31.32 -22.67 -12.51
C SER A 2 30.85 -22.15 -11.15
N LEU A 3 31.61 -22.40 -10.06
CA LEU A 3 31.21 -22.02 -8.69
C LEU A 3 30.96 -20.51 -8.50
N PHE A 4 31.71 -19.65 -9.20
CA PHE A 4 31.55 -18.21 -9.09
C PHE A 4 30.27 -17.74 -9.79
N LEU A 5 30.01 -18.27 -10.99
CA LEU A 5 28.77 -17.97 -11.73
C LEU A 5 27.54 -18.51 -10.98
N GLU A 6 27.65 -19.67 -10.34
CA GLU A 6 26.60 -20.20 -9.46
C GLU A 6 26.32 -19.26 -8.28
N PHE A 7 27.36 -18.75 -7.62
CA PHE A 7 27.22 -17.77 -6.56
C PHE A 7 26.52 -16.47 -7.03
N GLU A 8 26.93 -15.91 -8.18
CA GLU A 8 26.29 -14.71 -8.73
C GLU A 8 24.83 -14.93 -9.09
N LEU A 9 24.52 -16.09 -9.69
CA LEU A 9 23.14 -16.44 -10.01
C LEU A 9 22.29 -16.56 -8.74
N VAL A 10 22.80 -17.22 -7.70
CA VAL A 10 22.13 -17.31 -6.40
C VAL A 10 21.89 -15.92 -5.81
N MET A 11 22.90 -15.04 -5.83
CA MET A 11 22.80 -13.67 -5.34
C MET A 11 21.78 -12.84 -6.13
N LEU A 12 21.74 -12.98 -7.45
CA LEU A 12 20.77 -12.31 -8.31
C LEU A 12 19.34 -12.80 -8.05
N VAL A 13 19.16 -14.11 -7.86
CA VAL A 13 17.86 -14.70 -7.53
C VAL A 13 17.39 -14.23 -6.16
N LEU A 14 18.26 -14.26 -5.14
CA LEU A 14 17.93 -13.76 -3.80
C LEU A 14 17.59 -12.26 -3.82
N TYR A 15 18.36 -11.47 -4.55
CA TYR A 15 18.07 -10.05 -4.76
C TYR A 15 16.72 -9.84 -5.46
N GLY A 16 16.42 -10.65 -6.47
CA GLY A 16 15.13 -10.64 -7.16
C GLY A 16 13.96 -11.00 -6.24
N ILE A 17 14.12 -12.02 -5.39
CA ILE A 17 13.11 -12.43 -4.40
C ILE A 17 12.89 -11.33 -3.37
N GLU A 18 13.95 -10.71 -2.84
CA GLU A 18 13.82 -9.57 -1.91
C GLU A 18 13.27 -8.29 -2.59
N SER A 19 13.29 -8.25 -3.92
CA SER A 19 12.61 -7.21 -4.69
C SER A 19 11.11 -7.42 -4.78
N LEU A 20 10.61 -8.60 -4.41
CA LEU A 20 9.20 -8.89 -4.32
C LEU A 20 8.66 -8.38 -2.97
N ALA A 21 7.65 -7.52 -3.02
CA ALA A 21 6.84 -7.17 -1.87
C ALA A 21 5.48 -7.84 -1.97
N TYR A 22 4.99 -8.25 -0.82
CA TYR A 22 3.63 -8.69 -0.66
C TYR A 22 2.77 -7.52 -0.21
N ALA A 23 1.77 -7.15 -1.00
CA ALA A 23 0.85 -6.08 -0.66
C ALA A 23 -0.58 -6.61 -0.57
N PRO A 24 -1.38 -6.15 0.42
CA PRO A 24 -2.82 -6.39 0.40
C PRO A 24 -3.44 -5.97 -0.92
N GLY A 25 -4.54 -6.61 -1.30
CA GLY A 25 -5.19 -6.34 -2.59
C GLY A 25 -5.58 -4.86 -2.76
N ASP A 26 -5.96 -4.21 -1.67
CA ASP A 26 -6.39 -2.82 -1.54
C ASP A 26 -5.26 -1.82 -1.24
N ALA A 27 -4.02 -2.29 -1.15
CA ALA A 27 -2.88 -1.41 -0.96
C ALA A 27 -2.45 -0.75 -2.28
N VAL A 28 -2.18 0.55 -2.22
CA VAL A 28 -1.44 1.27 -3.25
C VAL A 28 0.04 1.18 -2.95
N LEU A 29 0.79 0.57 -3.87
CA LEU A 29 2.24 0.58 -3.83
C LEU A 29 2.76 1.74 -4.68
N THR A 30 3.53 2.64 -4.07
CA THR A 30 4.32 3.61 -4.83
C THR A 30 5.72 3.06 -5.01
N VAL A 31 6.18 2.96 -6.26
CA VAL A 31 7.56 2.57 -6.60
C VAL A 31 8.25 3.77 -7.21
N ARG A 32 9.35 4.21 -6.58
CA ARG A 32 10.18 5.28 -7.12
C ARG A 32 11.34 4.67 -7.90
N THR A 33 11.55 5.12 -9.15
CA THR A 33 12.78 4.86 -9.90
C THR A 33 13.63 6.13 -10.03
N THR A 34 14.95 5.99 -10.24
CA THR A 34 15.96 7.07 -10.23
C THR A 34 15.72 8.23 -11.17
N LEU A 35 14.91 8.05 -12.22
CA LEU A 35 14.67 9.07 -13.25
C LEU A 35 13.44 9.94 -12.95
N ALA A 36 13.28 10.34 -11.68
CA ALA A 36 12.29 11.29 -11.18
C ALA A 36 10.80 10.92 -11.30
N ARG A 37 10.45 9.76 -11.89
CA ARG A 37 9.05 9.35 -12.01
C ARG A 37 8.73 8.28 -10.98
N VAL A 38 7.96 8.67 -9.98
CA VAL A 38 7.21 7.69 -9.18
C VAL A 38 6.16 7.06 -10.09
N ARG A 39 6.05 5.74 -10.01
CA ARG A 39 4.98 5.00 -10.63
C ARG A 39 4.12 4.43 -9.52
N LEU A 40 2.82 4.70 -9.59
CA LEU A 40 1.85 3.89 -8.86
C LEU A 40 1.83 2.52 -9.51
N ALA A 41 2.36 1.54 -8.79
CA ALA A 41 2.30 0.16 -9.22
C ALA A 41 0.99 -0.42 -8.69
N ARG A 42 0.14 -0.87 -9.61
CA ARG A 42 -1.00 -1.71 -9.25
C ARG A 42 -0.53 -3.16 -9.25
N PRO A 43 -0.89 -3.95 -8.23
CA PRO A 43 -0.52 -5.35 -8.18
C PRO A 43 -1.08 -6.12 -9.37
N TRP A 44 -0.18 -6.84 -10.07
CA TRP A 44 -0.51 -7.70 -11.19
C TRP A 44 -1.53 -8.76 -10.76
N GLN A 45 -2.58 -8.94 -11.56
CA GLN A 45 -3.66 -9.88 -11.22
C GLN A 45 -3.23 -11.35 -11.36
N ILE A 46 -2.16 -11.64 -12.10
CA ILE A 46 -1.73 -13.00 -12.45
C ILE A 46 -1.19 -13.77 -11.22
N MET A 47 -0.59 -13.07 -10.24
CA MET A 47 -0.09 -13.67 -8.99
C MET A 47 -0.87 -13.17 -7.78
N ALA A 48 -2.20 -13.21 -7.88
CA ALA A 48 -3.07 -12.91 -6.76
C ALA A 48 -3.29 -14.16 -5.91
N THR A 49 -2.88 -14.11 -4.65
CA THR A 49 -3.27 -15.09 -3.63
C THR A 49 -4.49 -14.56 -2.87
N ARG A 50 -5.17 -15.43 -2.10
CA ARG A 50 -6.29 -14.99 -1.24
C ARG A 50 -5.90 -13.89 -0.25
N ARG A 51 -4.63 -13.81 0.16
CA ARG A 51 -4.16 -12.89 1.20
C ARG A 51 -3.68 -11.54 0.65
N GLY A 52 -3.60 -11.37 -0.67
CA GLY A 52 -2.86 -10.25 -1.29
C GLY A 52 -2.12 -10.64 -2.56
N ARG A 53 -1.33 -9.71 -3.08
CA ARG A 53 -0.69 -9.81 -4.40
C ARG A 53 0.80 -9.52 -4.30
N VAL A 54 1.57 -10.17 -5.15
CA VAL A 54 3.02 -9.97 -5.24
C VAL A 54 3.32 -8.84 -6.23
N LEU A 55 4.23 -7.96 -5.84
CA LEU A 55 4.66 -6.78 -6.60
C LEU A 55 6.17 -6.67 -6.58
N VAL A 56 6.76 -6.10 -7.62
CA VAL A 56 8.17 -5.69 -7.58
C VAL A 56 8.26 -4.32 -6.91
N ALA A 57 8.66 -4.29 -5.63
CA ALA A 57 8.83 -3.07 -4.85
C ALA A 57 10.22 -2.48 -5.04
N GLY A 58 10.50 -2.05 -6.28
CA GLY A 58 11.79 -1.50 -6.67
C GLY A 58 12.77 -2.57 -7.08
N TRP A 59 13.25 -2.50 -8.32
CA TRP A 59 14.25 -3.45 -8.82
C TRP A 59 15.66 -2.97 -8.54
N ALA A 60 15.89 -1.66 -8.53
CA ALA A 60 17.23 -1.12 -8.36
C ALA A 60 17.55 -0.76 -6.90
N PRO A 61 18.84 -0.67 -6.51
CA PRO A 61 19.26 -0.41 -5.12
C PRO A 61 18.82 0.97 -4.57
N TRP A 62 18.48 1.89 -5.45
CA TRP A 62 17.98 3.22 -5.13
C TRP A 62 16.44 3.32 -5.15
N ASP A 63 15.77 2.26 -5.61
CA ASP A 63 14.32 2.25 -5.68
C ASP A 63 13.74 2.10 -4.27
N VAL A 64 12.57 2.70 -4.07
CA VAL A 64 11.84 2.60 -2.80
C VAL A 64 10.40 2.27 -3.13
N GLY A 65 9.96 1.09 -2.68
CA GLY A 65 8.56 0.72 -2.59
C GLY A 65 7.97 1.24 -1.28
N MET A 66 6.77 1.82 -1.34
CA MET A 66 6.01 2.18 -0.14
C MET A 66 4.61 1.64 -0.24
N VAL A 67 4.15 1.00 0.82
CA VAL A 67 2.81 0.42 0.91
C VAL A 67 1.93 1.37 1.70
N ALA A 68 0.82 1.79 1.09
CA ALA A 68 -0.25 2.52 1.74
C ALA A 68 -1.55 1.77 1.51
N ALA A 69 -2.29 1.51 2.57
CA ALA A 69 -3.57 0.82 2.51
C ALA A 69 -4.61 1.59 3.31
N PRO A 70 -5.89 1.43 2.98
CA PRO A 70 -6.95 1.96 3.80
C PRO A 70 -7.00 1.27 5.17
N TRP A 71 -7.86 1.76 6.05
CA TRP A 71 -8.04 1.12 7.35
C TRP A 71 -8.63 -0.28 7.18
N PRO A 72 -8.05 -1.30 7.84
CA PRO A 72 -8.54 -2.68 7.74
C PRO A 72 -9.78 -2.93 8.61
N ILE A 73 -10.33 -1.88 9.22
CA ILE A 73 -11.46 -1.90 10.15
C ILE A 73 -12.38 -0.72 9.86
N SER A 74 -13.64 -0.82 10.28
CA SER A 74 -14.61 0.29 10.25
C SER A 74 -15.00 0.70 11.66
N ILE A 75 -14.99 2.00 11.94
CA ILE A 75 -15.39 2.56 13.25
C ILE A 75 -16.48 3.60 13.02
N HIS A 76 -17.57 3.51 13.79
CA HIS A 76 -18.68 4.44 13.74
C HIS A 76 -19.44 4.43 15.07
N GLY A 77 -19.64 5.61 15.65
CA GLY A 77 -20.27 5.74 16.97
C GLY A 77 -19.49 4.98 18.06
N ASP A 78 -20.20 4.08 18.74
CA ASP A 78 -19.67 3.22 19.81
C ASP A 78 -19.28 1.81 19.33
N ARG A 79 -19.24 1.56 18.02
CA ARG A 79 -18.93 0.23 17.49
C ARG A 79 -17.68 0.23 16.61
N VAL A 80 -17.04 -0.93 16.50
CA VAL A 80 -15.98 -1.25 15.55
C VAL A 80 -16.25 -2.61 14.91
N THR A 81 -15.93 -2.76 13.64
CA THR A 81 -15.96 -4.05 12.94
C THR A 81 -14.66 -4.31 12.20
N ASN A 82 -14.33 -5.60 12.03
CA ASN A 82 -13.22 -6.08 11.24
C ASN A 82 -13.47 -6.05 9.71
N ARG A 83 -14.62 -5.54 9.28
CA ARG A 83 -14.90 -5.26 7.88
C ARG A 83 -14.44 -3.84 7.53
N PRO A 84 -13.60 -3.64 6.49
CA PRO A 84 -13.22 -2.30 6.05
C PRO A 84 -14.40 -1.59 5.37
N SER A 85 -14.45 -0.27 5.49
CA SER A 85 -15.54 0.57 4.94
C SER A 85 -15.54 0.56 3.42
N HIS A 86 -14.35 0.39 2.84
CA HIS A 86 -14.10 0.24 1.44
C HIS A 86 -13.02 -0.81 1.19
N ALA A 87 -13.24 -1.55 0.12
CA ALA A 87 -12.28 -2.45 -0.45
C ALA A 87 -12.00 -1.96 -1.86
N LEU A 88 -10.76 -1.70 -2.26
CA LEU A 88 -10.47 -1.38 -3.66
C LEU A 88 -10.63 -2.62 -4.56
N PHE A 89 -10.33 -3.80 -4.03
CA PHE A 89 -10.34 -5.07 -4.77
C PHE A 89 -10.96 -6.21 -3.95
N ASP A 90 -11.27 -7.32 -4.61
CA ASP A 90 -11.92 -8.52 -4.04
C ASP A 90 -11.33 -8.93 -2.67
N THR A 91 -12.14 -8.84 -1.62
CA THR A 91 -11.75 -8.95 -0.20
C THR A 91 -11.71 -10.37 0.31
N ARG A 92 -11.39 -11.35 -0.54
CA ARG A 92 -11.28 -12.75 -0.10
C ARG A 92 -10.29 -12.96 1.06
N ALA A 93 -9.35 -12.03 1.26
CA ALA A 93 -8.49 -12.01 2.45
C ALA A 93 -9.28 -11.74 3.74
N VAL A 94 -10.19 -10.77 3.71
CA VAL A 94 -11.06 -10.34 4.82
C VAL A 94 -12.08 -11.43 5.14
N GLU A 95 -12.54 -12.18 4.14
CA GLU A 95 -13.50 -13.28 4.27
C GLU A 95 -12.98 -14.45 5.14
N THR A 96 -11.69 -14.52 5.45
CA THR A 96 -11.15 -15.60 6.29
C THR A 96 -11.46 -15.46 7.79
N LEU A 97 -11.82 -14.25 8.24
CA LEU A 97 -12.21 -14.01 9.63
C LEU A 97 -13.74 -13.87 9.72
N PRO A 98 -14.37 -14.41 10.78
CA PRO A 98 -15.79 -14.20 11.02
C PRO A 98 -16.06 -12.70 11.17
N ALA A 99 -17.13 -12.21 10.55
CA ALA A 99 -17.55 -10.83 10.71
C ALA A 99 -17.91 -10.59 12.18
N GLU A 100 -17.27 -9.60 12.80
CA GLU A 100 -17.45 -9.29 14.21
C GLU A 100 -17.70 -7.79 14.37
N VAL A 101 -18.63 -7.45 15.26
CA VAL A 101 -18.93 -6.08 15.69
C VAL A 101 -18.72 -6.05 17.20
N LEU A 102 -17.89 -5.13 17.66
CA LEU A 102 -17.59 -4.93 19.08
C LEU A 102 -17.96 -3.49 19.46
N SER A 103 -18.57 -3.33 20.63
CA SER A 103 -18.70 -2.01 21.26
C SER A 103 -17.38 -1.56 21.87
N ALA A 104 -17.24 -0.27 22.19
CA ALA A 104 -16.04 0.20 22.90
C ALA A 104 -15.85 -0.49 24.25
N SER A 105 -16.95 -0.78 24.96
CA SER A 105 -16.92 -1.50 26.24
C SER A 105 -16.44 -2.95 26.13
N GLN A 106 -16.52 -3.56 24.95
CA GLN A 106 -16.03 -4.91 24.69
C GLN A 106 -14.54 -4.94 24.32
N LEU A 107 -13.84 -3.81 24.22
CA LEU A 107 -12.41 -3.74 23.85
C LEU A 107 -11.48 -3.78 25.08
N ASP A 108 -11.37 -4.93 25.74
CA ASP A 108 -10.53 -5.05 26.95
C ASP A 108 -9.03 -4.92 26.63
N ALA A 109 -8.56 -5.72 25.67
CA ALA A 109 -7.16 -5.77 25.27
C ALA A 109 -7.00 -5.57 23.76
N VAL A 110 -6.31 -4.51 23.36
CA VAL A 110 -5.95 -4.24 21.96
C VAL A 110 -4.44 -4.28 21.81
N THR A 111 -3.93 -5.25 21.05
CA THR A 111 -2.50 -5.48 20.79
C THR A 111 -2.24 -5.66 19.30
N CYS A 112 -0.96 -5.69 18.92
CA CYS A 112 -0.56 -6.05 17.56
C CYS A 112 0.59 -7.05 17.60
N HIS A 113 0.55 -8.01 16.68
CA HIS A 113 1.62 -8.97 16.44
C HIS A 113 1.98 -8.87 14.96
N ASP A 114 3.17 -8.33 14.65
CA ASP A 114 3.55 -7.97 13.29
C ASP A 114 2.51 -7.08 12.60
N SER A 115 1.99 -7.47 11.44
CA SER A 115 0.93 -6.75 10.73
C SER A 115 -0.47 -7.12 11.18
N GLU A 116 -0.63 -7.94 12.22
CA GLU A 116 -1.93 -8.39 12.70
C GLU A 116 -2.42 -7.51 13.86
N LEU A 117 -3.69 -7.11 13.79
CA LEU A 117 -4.40 -6.42 14.86
C LEU A 117 -5.15 -7.46 15.69
N TRP A 118 -4.90 -7.47 16.99
CA TRP A 118 -5.48 -8.43 17.93
C TRP A 118 -6.35 -7.70 18.95
N VAL A 119 -7.54 -8.26 19.21
CA VAL A 119 -8.53 -7.76 20.16
C VAL A 119 -8.96 -8.93 21.04
N ASN A 120 -8.88 -8.76 22.36
CA ASN A 120 -9.25 -9.76 23.36
C ASN A 120 -8.59 -11.13 23.12
N GLY A 121 -7.31 -11.12 22.73
CA GLY A 121 -6.54 -12.33 22.46
C GLY A 121 -6.91 -13.05 21.16
N ARG A 122 -7.74 -12.45 20.29
CA ARG A 122 -8.12 -13.00 18.98
C ARG A 122 -7.66 -12.07 17.85
N LYS A 123 -7.29 -12.65 16.71
CA LYS A 123 -6.97 -11.88 15.51
C LYS A 123 -8.23 -11.20 15.00
N PHE A 124 -8.23 -9.87 15.02
CA PHE A 124 -9.36 -9.04 14.61
C PHE A 124 -9.24 -8.60 13.16
N ALA A 125 -8.07 -8.11 12.74
CA ALA A 125 -7.84 -7.68 11.36
C ALA A 125 -6.39 -7.87 10.92
N LEU A 126 -6.16 -7.95 9.61
CA LEU A 126 -4.82 -7.92 9.01
C LEU A 126 -4.56 -6.53 8.44
N CYS A 127 -3.51 -5.88 8.91
CA CYS A 127 -3.06 -4.59 8.39
C CYS A 127 -2.06 -4.81 7.25
N ALA A 128 -1.85 -3.78 6.43
CA ALA A 128 -0.87 -3.80 5.35
C ALA A 128 0.58 -3.78 5.82
N SER A 129 0.81 -3.23 7.03
CA SER A 129 2.12 -3.18 7.64
C SER A 129 2.03 -3.23 9.16
N ARG A 130 3.18 -3.44 9.79
CA ARG A 130 3.30 -3.39 11.25
C ARG A 130 3.05 -1.98 11.78
N GLU A 131 3.53 -0.95 11.08
CA GLU A 131 3.28 0.44 11.48
C GLU A 131 1.80 0.81 11.39
N GLN A 132 1.07 0.30 10.39
CA GLN A 132 -0.38 0.46 10.32
C GLN A 132 -1.08 -0.25 11.48
N ALA A 133 -0.68 -1.48 11.84
CA ALA A 133 -1.22 -2.19 13.00
C ALA A 133 -1.01 -1.40 14.31
N ARG A 134 0.19 -0.86 14.53
CA ARG A 134 0.49 0.03 15.67
C ARG A 134 -0.37 1.29 15.70
N LEU A 135 -0.64 1.87 14.53
CA LEU A 135 -1.54 3.01 14.41
C LEU A 135 -2.98 2.63 14.79
N MET A 136 -3.46 1.47 14.34
CA MET A 136 -4.79 0.97 14.68
C MET A 136 -4.94 0.67 16.17
N VAL A 137 -3.93 0.05 16.81
CA VAL A 137 -3.91 -0.15 18.27
C VAL A 137 -4.06 1.18 19.02
N ARG A 138 -3.31 2.22 18.60
CA ARG A 138 -3.39 3.55 19.22
C ARG A 138 -4.70 4.27 18.95
N LEU A 139 -5.30 4.07 17.78
CA LEU A 139 -6.61 4.61 17.46
C LEU A 139 -7.67 3.96 18.33
N LEU A 140 -7.73 2.63 18.37
CA LEU A 140 -8.74 1.88 19.13
C LEU A 140 -8.64 2.12 20.64
N ARG A 141 -7.44 2.16 21.21
CA ARG A 141 -7.27 2.51 22.64
C ARG A 141 -7.80 3.91 22.94
N ARG A 142 -7.41 4.92 22.16
CA ARG A 142 -7.90 6.29 22.34
C ARG A 142 -9.40 6.41 22.14
N TRP A 143 -9.95 5.72 21.14
CA TRP A 143 -11.38 5.68 20.88
C TRP A 143 -12.14 5.05 22.05
N ARG A 144 -11.68 3.90 22.54
CA ARG A 144 -12.24 3.23 23.71
C ARG A 144 -12.25 4.12 24.95
N ASP A 145 -11.10 4.74 25.24
CA ASP A 145 -10.89 5.56 26.44
C ASP A 145 -11.59 6.94 26.35
N SER A 146 -12.18 7.29 25.19
CA SER A 146 -12.94 8.53 25.00
C SER A 146 -14.39 8.38 25.45
N SER A 147 -14.99 9.49 25.87
CA SER A 147 -16.44 9.57 26.15
C SER A 147 -17.25 9.25 24.90
N GLU A 148 -18.48 8.76 25.07
CA GLU A 148 -19.38 8.42 23.96
C GLU A 148 -19.58 9.60 22.99
N SER A 149 -19.72 10.82 23.52
CA SER A 149 -19.84 12.05 22.73
C SER A 149 -18.56 12.41 21.96
N ASP A 150 -17.38 12.03 22.46
CA ASP A 150 -16.09 12.38 21.84
C ASP A 150 -15.59 11.33 20.83
N ARG A 151 -16.09 10.09 20.90
CA ARG A 151 -15.66 8.96 20.06
C ARG A 151 -15.66 9.28 18.58
N GLN A 152 -16.74 9.88 18.06
CA GLN A 152 -16.83 10.25 16.65
C GLN A 152 -15.83 11.36 16.28
N ALA A 153 -15.57 12.29 17.21
CA ALA A 153 -14.57 13.34 17.00
C ALA A 153 -13.14 12.77 16.93
N VAL A 154 -12.85 11.69 17.68
CA VAL A 154 -11.58 10.97 17.58
C VAL A 154 -11.39 10.33 16.21
N VAL A 155 -12.39 9.58 15.73
CA VAL A 155 -12.35 8.92 14.41
C VAL A 155 -12.17 9.95 13.30
N LYS A 156 -12.98 11.01 13.30
CA LYS A 156 -12.89 12.12 12.34
C LYS A 156 -11.52 12.79 12.34
N ARG A 157 -10.96 13.05 13.54
CA ARG A 157 -9.62 13.65 13.67
C ARG A 157 -8.54 12.74 13.10
N GLU A 158 -8.64 11.44 13.33
CA GLU A 158 -7.68 10.47 12.78
C GLU A 158 -7.84 10.29 11.27
N MET A 159 -9.06 10.30 10.73
CA MET A 159 -9.28 10.26 9.29
C MET A 159 -8.66 11.48 8.60
N ARG A 160 -8.86 12.69 9.15
CA ARG A 160 -8.20 13.91 8.66
C ARG A 160 -6.68 13.86 8.77
N ARG A 161 -6.14 13.19 9.79
CA ARG A 161 -4.70 12.96 9.92
C ARG A 161 -4.20 11.99 8.86
N HIS A 162 -4.97 10.95 8.55
CA HIS A 162 -4.70 9.98 7.49
C HIS A 162 -4.75 10.64 6.10
N LEU A 163 -5.65 11.63 5.91
CA LEU A 163 -5.81 12.46 4.71
C LEU A 163 -4.86 13.69 4.66
N SER A 164 -3.88 13.81 5.56
CA SER A 164 -3.04 15.01 5.66
C SER A 164 -1.85 14.99 4.69
N VAL A 165 -2.00 15.68 3.55
CA VAL A 165 -0.94 15.87 2.54
C VAL A 165 0.31 16.51 3.15
N ARG A 166 0.17 17.56 3.96
CA ARG A 166 1.30 18.25 4.60
C ARG A 166 2.15 17.32 5.46
N ARG A 167 1.52 16.42 6.23
CA ARG A 167 2.23 15.47 7.10
C ARG A 167 2.93 14.39 6.29
N ALA A 168 2.26 13.86 5.26
CA ALA A 168 2.86 12.90 4.34
C ALA A 168 4.07 13.50 3.61
N THR A 169 3.94 14.71 3.07
CA THR A 169 5.02 15.44 2.41
C THR A 169 6.20 15.67 3.35
N ARG A 170 5.96 16.12 4.59
CA ARG A 170 7.04 16.30 5.58
C ARG A 170 7.77 14.98 5.87
N ARG A 171 7.04 13.88 6.04
CA ARG A 171 7.64 12.57 6.31
C ARG A 171 8.43 12.05 5.11
N TRP A 172 7.91 12.26 3.90
CA TRP A 172 8.58 11.90 2.65
C TRP A 172 9.84 12.73 2.40
N THR A 173 9.81 14.04 2.58
CA THR A 173 10.99 14.91 2.40
C THR A 173 12.06 14.61 3.43
N MET A 174 11.67 14.34 4.68
CA MET A 174 12.58 13.87 5.72
C MET A 174 13.26 12.57 5.31
N PHE A 175 12.51 11.54 4.92
CA PHE A 175 13.08 10.30 4.42
C PHE A 175 14.03 10.52 3.24
N ARG A 176 13.65 11.32 2.23
CA ARG A 176 14.50 11.60 1.07
C ARG A 176 15.82 12.29 1.43
N ARG A 177 15.82 13.13 2.47
CA ARG A 177 17.04 13.79 2.96
C ARG A 177 17.92 12.79 3.71
N GLU A 178 17.32 12.03 4.62
CA GLU A 178 18.06 11.12 5.47
C GLU A 178 18.56 9.89 4.71
N ALA A 179 17.83 9.36 3.73
CA ALA A 179 18.17 8.12 3.04
C ALA A 179 19.28 8.26 1.98
N ARG A 180 19.84 9.46 1.75
CA ARG A 180 20.82 9.68 0.67
C ARG A 180 22.07 8.81 0.83
N LEU A 181 22.67 8.81 2.02
CA LEU A 181 23.88 8.04 2.28
C LEU A 181 23.59 6.53 2.21
N ALA A 182 22.48 6.08 2.79
CA ALA A 182 22.02 4.69 2.66
C ALA A 182 21.87 4.25 1.19
N VAL A 183 21.30 5.10 0.32
CA VAL A 183 21.22 4.81 -1.12
C VAL A 183 22.61 4.72 -1.73
N CYS A 184 23.53 5.64 -1.43
CA CYS A 184 24.91 5.58 -1.94
C CYS A 184 25.60 4.28 -1.53
N VAL A 185 25.47 3.86 -0.27
CA VAL A 185 26.03 2.60 0.23
C VAL A 185 25.40 1.39 -0.45
N SER A 186 24.06 1.38 -0.60
CA SER A 186 23.32 0.32 -1.28
C SER A 186 23.77 0.15 -2.74
N VAL A 187 23.94 1.26 -3.45
CA VAL A 187 24.43 1.28 -4.84
C VAL A 187 25.88 0.83 -4.92
N ALA A 188 26.75 1.34 -4.05
CA ALA A 188 28.16 0.94 -4.03
C ALA A 188 28.31 -0.56 -3.77
N LEU A 189 27.52 -1.12 -2.85
CA LEU A 189 27.51 -2.55 -2.56
C LEU A 189 26.98 -3.38 -3.74
N ALA A 190 25.92 -2.92 -4.40
CA ALA A 190 25.39 -3.59 -5.59
C ALA A 190 26.38 -3.58 -6.76
N VAL A 191 27.04 -2.44 -7.02
CA VAL A 191 28.09 -2.31 -8.03
C VAL A 191 29.28 -3.21 -7.68
N LEU A 192 29.67 -3.26 -6.40
CA LEU A 192 30.74 -4.15 -5.95
C LEU A 192 30.44 -5.61 -6.29
N ILE A 193 29.25 -6.10 -5.93
CA ILE A 193 28.90 -7.51 -6.06
C ILE A 193 28.56 -7.90 -7.51
N PHE A 194 27.78 -7.09 -8.24
CA PHE A 194 27.28 -7.45 -9.57
C PHE A 194 28.11 -6.94 -10.73
N VAL A 195 29.11 -6.08 -10.50
CA VAL A 195 29.94 -5.51 -11.58
C VAL A 195 31.42 -5.71 -11.29
N VAL A 196 31.91 -5.22 -10.15
CA VAL A 196 33.35 -5.22 -9.85
C VAL A 196 33.85 -6.64 -9.60
N LEU A 197 33.15 -7.42 -8.78
CA LEU A 197 33.54 -8.79 -8.46
C LEU A 197 33.60 -9.70 -9.71
N PRO A 198 32.60 -9.73 -10.61
CA PRO A 198 32.69 -10.50 -11.86
C PRO A 198 33.83 -10.03 -12.76
N LEU A 199 34.03 -8.72 -12.88
CA LEU A 199 35.09 -8.17 -13.73
C LEU A 199 36.49 -8.58 -13.22
N ILE A 200 36.70 -8.52 -11.91
CA ILE A 200 37.97 -8.96 -11.29
C ILE A 200 38.13 -10.48 -11.44
N TYR A 201 37.07 -11.25 -11.24
CA TYR A 201 37.12 -12.70 -11.36
C TYR A 201 37.55 -13.15 -12.76
N VAL A 202 36.96 -12.56 -13.81
CA VAL A 202 37.22 -12.94 -15.20
C VAL A 202 38.57 -12.43 -15.71
N ASN A 203 38.96 -11.20 -15.37
CA ASN A 203 40.11 -10.54 -16.01
C ASN A 203 41.41 -10.57 -15.18
N LEU A 204 41.30 -10.54 -13.85
CA LEU A 204 42.42 -10.22 -12.96
C LEU A 204 42.76 -11.31 -11.95
N GLY A 205 41.86 -12.27 -11.76
CA GLY A 205 41.98 -13.36 -10.79
C GLY A 205 41.67 -12.89 -9.37
N LEU A 206 40.75 -13.58 -8.70
CA LEU A 206 40.29 -13.20 -7.35
C LEU A 206 41.39 -13.32 -6.28
N GLU A 207 42.33 -14.25 -6.46
CA GLU A 207 43.44 -14.52 -5.53
C GLU A 207 44.35 -13.31 -5.30
N ARG A 208 44.47 -12.41 -6.28
CA ARG A 208 45.31 -11.21 -6.16
C ARG A 208 44.63 -10.09 -5.40
N TYR A 209 43.29 -10.01 -5.43
CA TYR A 209 42.54 -8.83 -4.96
C TYR A 209 41.67 -9.09 -3.73
N TRP A 210 41.48 -10.34 -3.29
CA TRP A 210 40.60 -10.65 -2.15
C TRP A 210 40.96 -9.90 -0.86
N ARG A 211 42.25 -9.63 -0.63
CA ARG A 211 42.75 -8.87 0.54
C ARG A 211 42.21 -7.45 0.60
N PHE A 212 41.82 -6.86 -0.53
CA PHE A 212 41.20 -5.54 -0.61
C PHE A 212 39.67 -5.63 -0.71
N LEU A 213 39.16 -6.64 -1.41
CA LEU A 213 37.72 -6.84 -1.59
C LEU A 213 37.01 -7.16 -0.27
N ILE A 214 37.59 -8.01 0.58
CA ILE A 214 36.97 -8.39 1.87
C ILE A 214 36.83 -7.17 2.79
N PRO A 215 37.88 -6.37 3.07
CA PRO A 215 37.74 -5.17 3.90
C PRO A 215 36.79 -4.14 3.30
N MET A 216 36.80 -3.94 1.98
CA MET A 216 35.88 -3.01 1.32
C MET A 216 34.42 -3.47 1.45
N TYR A 217 34.15 -4.75 1.23
CA TYR A 217 32.83 -5.35 1.46
C TYR A 217 32.41 -5.18 2.92
N GLY A 218 33.29 -5.54 3.87
CA GLY A 218 33.07 -5.38 5.31
C GLY A 218 32.73 -3.95 5.70
N LEU A 219 33.46 -2.97 5.16
CA LEU A 219 33.20 -1.56 5.37
C LEU A 219 31.82 -1.15 4.85
N LEU A 220 31.44 -1.56 3.64
CA LEU A 220 30.14 -1.23 3.05
C LEU A 220 28.98 -1.83 3.86
N VAL A 221 29.06 -3.08 4.30
CA VAL A 221 27.97 -3.70 5.11
C VAL A 221 27.89 -3.09 6.51
N VAL A 222 29.02 -2.75 7.15
CA VAL A 222 29.03 -2.06 8.44
C VAL A 222 28.44 -0.65 8.32
N MET A 223 28.84 0.12 7.30
CA MET A 223 28.24 1.43 7.01
C MET A 223 26.74 1.30 6.72
N GLY A 224 26.32 0.26 5.99
CA GLY A 224 24.91 -0.07 5.78
C GLY A 224 24.18 -0.31 7.10
N GLY A 225 24.74 -1.14 7.99
CA GLY A 225 24.16 -1.38 9.32
C GLY A 225 24.03 -0.11 10.17
N MET A 226 25.05 0.77 10.15
CA MET A 226 25.02 2.06 10.83
C MET A 226 23.94 2.99 10.27
N GLU A 227 23.81 3.06 8.94
CA GLU A 227 22.78 3.85 8.27
C GLU A 227 21.37 3.31 8.54
N MET A 228 21.22 1.99 8.60
CA MET A 228 19.96 1.34 8.97
C MET A 228 19.54 1.75 10.40
N ASP A 229 20.45 1.66 11.37
CA ASP A 229 20.18 2.08 12.75
C ASP A 229 19.80 3.57 12.83
N ARG A 230 20.57 4.43 12.14
CA ARG A 230 20.33 5.88 12.08
C ARG A 230 18.96 6.21 11.50
N LEU A 231 18.60 5.61 10.36
CA LEU A 231 17.31 5.82 9.71
C LEU A 231 16.14 5.34 10.56
N TYR A 232 16.26 4.16 11.19
CA TYR A 232 15.21 3.64 12.07
C TYR A 232 15.01 4.51 13.31
N ARG A 233 16.08 4.99 13.96
CA ARG A 233 15.97 5.94 15.08
C ARG A 233 15.25 7.22 14.68
N CYS A 234 15.55 7.71 13.48
CA CYS A 234 15.03 8.96 12.95
C CYS A 234 13.54 8.86 12.55
N LEU A 235 13.15 7.78 11.86
CA LEU A 235 11.83 7.65 11.23
C LEU A 235 10.83 6.83 12.05
N TYR A 236 11.33 5.91 12.88
CA TYR A 236 10.54 4.95 13.67
C TYR A 236 11.05 4.87 15.12
N PRO A 237 11.06 5.99 15.88
CA PRO A 237 11.63 6.02 17.23
C PRO A 237 10.94 5.07 18.23
N GLN A 238 9.72 4.62 17.93
CA GLN A 238 8.93 3.72 18.76
C GLN A 238 9.21 2.23 18.50
N SER A 239 9.96 1.89 17.45
CA SER A 239 10.15 0.51 16.95
C SER A 239 11.51 -0.06 17.35
N THR A 240 11.84 0.00 18.65
CA THR A 240 13.19 -0.32 19.17
C THR A 240 13.59 -1.79 18.96
N GLY A 241 12.69 -2.74 19.15
CA GLY A 241 12.98 -4.17 19.00
C GLY A 241 13.32 -4.60 17.57
N GLU A 242 12.63 -4.01 16.59
CA GLU A 242 12.88 -4.31 15.17
C GLU A 242 14.16 -3.75 14.64
N ARG A 243 14.58 -2.60 15.17
CA ARG A 243 15.78 -1.90 14.75
C ARG A 243 17.00 -2.83 14.76
N TRP A 244 17.21 -3.54 15.87
CA TRP A 244 18.34 -4.47 16.00
C TRP A 244 18.26 -5.59 14.96
N LYS A 245 17.09 -6.21 14.78
CA LYS A 245 16.89 -7.26 13.78
C LYS A 245 17.25 -6.79 12.37
N GLN A 246 16.80 -5.60 11.98
CA GLN A 246 17.09 -5.05 10.65
C GLN A 246 18.57 -4.69 10.47
N VAL A 247 19.23 -4.17 11.51
CA VAL A 247 20.68 -3.90 11.47
C VAL A 247 21.48 -5.19 11.30
N VAL A 248 21.14 -6.24 12.07
CA VAL A 248 21.81 -7.55 11.95
C VAL A 248 21.57 -8.16 10.57
N LEU A 249 20.33 -8.13 10.07
CA LEU A 249 20.02 -8.60 8.72
C LEU A 249 20.79 -7.82 7.65
N THR A 250 20.95 -6.50 7.81
CA THR A 250 21.74 -5.67 6.89
C THR A 250 23.21 -6.09 6.88
N ILE A 251 23.79 -6.43 8.02
CA ILE A 251 25.21 -6.81 8.12
C ILE A 251 25.44 -8.23 7.54
N ILE A 252 24.51 -9.16 7.79
CA ILE A 252 24.67 -10.58 7.44
C ILE A 252 24.19 -10.88 6.01
N ALA A 253 23.12 -10.21 5.55
CA ALA A 253 22.50 -10.45 4.26
C ALA A 253 22.83 -9.31 3.27
N PRO A 254 23.79 -9.50 2.34
CA PRO A 254 24.18 -8.45 1.39
C PRO A 254 23.03 -7.96 0.51
N THR A 255 22.10 -8.84 0.13
CA THR A 255 20.88 -8.48 -0.61
C THR A 255 20.04 -7.45 0.14
N HIS A 256 19.90 -7.64 1.45
CA HIS A 256 19.17 -6.73 2.33
C HIS A 256 19.87 -5.36 2.43
N ALA A 257 21.20 -5.34 2.52
CA ALA A 257 21.99 -4.11 2.52
C ALA A 257 21.92 -3.33 1.20
N MET A 258 21.87 -4.02 0.06
CA MET A 258 21.65 -3.37 -1.25
C MET A 258 20.25 -2.78 -1.39
N ARG A 259 19.32 -3.10 -0.50
CA ARG A 259 17.91 -2.66 -0.53
C ARG A 259 17.52 -1.88 0.73
N LEU A 260 18.51 -1.32 1.44
CA LEU A 260 18.33 -0.65 2.73
C LEU A 260 17.24 0.43 2.66
N ALA A 261 17.29 1.30 1.64
CA ALA A 261 16.32 2.37 1.46
C ALA A 261 14.90 1.84 1.23
N ASN A 262 14.77 0.71 0.52
CA ASN A 262 13.48 0.06 0.29
C ASN A 262 12.91 -0.51 1.60
N HIS A 263 13.72 -1.22 2.40
CA HIS A 263 13.26 -1.79 3.67
C HIS A 263 12.82 -0.72 4.68
N VAL A 264 13.58 0.38 4.78
CA VAL A 264 13.19 1.52 5.64
C VAL A 264 11.97 2.25 5.09
N GLY A 265 11.89 2.40 3.76
CA GLY A 265 10.84 3.16 3.08
C GLY A 265 9.49 2.45 3.02
N HIS A 266 9.47 1.11 3.07
CA HIS A 266 8.30 0.28 2.90
C HIS A 266 7.09 0.73 3.73
N ASP A 267 7.31 0.96 5.03
CA ASP A 267 6.26 1.33 5.99
C ASP A 267 6.14 2.84 6.21
N LEU A 268 6.92 3.65 5.49
CA LEU A 268 7.06 5.09 5.77
C LEU A 268 5.73 5.81 5.72
N LEU A 269 4.89 5.47 4.74
CA LEU A 269 3.62 6.14 4.49
C LEU A 269 2.41 5.25 4.80
N SER A 270 2.60 4.12 5.46
CA SER A 270 1.52 3.18 5.83
C SER A 270 0.45 3.77 6.75
N GLY A 271 0.75 4.90 7.41
CA GLY A 271 -0.19 5.66 8.22
C GLY A 271 -0.99 6.73 7.48
N PHE A 272 -0.88 6.82 6.16
CA PHE A 272 -1.61 7.78 5.33
C PHE A 272 -2.53 7.07 4.35
N HIS A 273 -3.58 7.78 3.95
CA HIS A 273 -4.54 7.28 2.99
C HIS A 273 -3.85 7.09 1.64
N PRO A 274 -4.14 6.01 0.89
CA PRO A 274 -3.51 5.73 -0.40
C PRO A 274 -3.52 6.91 -1.39
N VAL A 275 -4.62 7.67 -1.41
CA VAL A 275 -4.76 8.87 -2.25
C VAL A 275 -3.75 9.97 -1.89
N VAL A 276 -3.49 10.18 -0.60
CA VAL A 276 -2.50 11.16 -0.15
C VAL A 276 -1.10 10.70 -0.54
N VAL A 277 -0.82 9.41 -0.42
CA VAL A 277 0.47 8.84 -0.82
C VAL A 277 0.69 8.99 -2.32
N ALA A 278 -0.36 8.76 -3.12
CA ALA A 278 -0.34 9.02 -4.55
C ALA A 278 -0.08 10.49 -4.88
N GLN A 279 -0.63 11.44 -4.13
CA GLN A 279 -0.38 12.88 -4.31
C GLN A 279 1.03 13.30 -3.91
N VAL A 280 1.57 12.75 -2.83
CA VAL A 280 2.89 13.13 -2.31
C VAL A 280 4.03 12.51 -3.12
N ALA A 281 3.85 11.26 -3.55
CA ALA A 281 4.88 10.52 -4.26
C ALA A 281 4.70 10.59 -5.78
N GLY A 282 3.47 10.44 -6.28
CA GLY A 282 3.17 10.34 -7.71
C GLY A 282 3.19 11.67 -8.47
N ASN A 283 2.98 11.59 -9.78
CA ASN A 283 2.71 12.78 -10.59
C ASN A 283 1.24 13.23 -10.44
N PRO A 284 0.87 14.48 -10.81
CA PRO A 284 -0.49 14.99 -10.61
C PRO A 284 -1.59 14.15 -11.25
N GLN A 285 -1.34 13.57 -12.43
CA GLN A 285 -2.31 12.73 -13.13
C GLN A 285 -2.54 11.41 -12.38
N GLN A 286 -1.46 10.73 -11.98
CA GLN A 286 -1.51 9.53 -11.16
C GLN A 286 -2.23 9.76 -9.83
N ALA A 287 -1.96 10.91 -9.19
CA ALA A 287 -2.65 11.30 -7.96
C ALA A 287 -4.16 11.45 -8.19
N ARG A 288 -4.56 12.13 -9.27
CA ARG A 288 -5.96 12.29 -9.66
C ARG A 288 -6.63 10.95 -9.96
N ASP A 289 -5.96 10.07 -10.71
CA ASP A 289 -6.49 8.75 -11.07
C ASP A 289 -6.68 7.86 -9.84
N ALA A 290 -5.71 7.87 -8.91
CA ALA A 290 -5.83 7.15 -7.63
C ALA A 290 -6.95 7.71 -6.74
N ALA A 291 -7.10 9.04 -6.73
CA ALA A 291 -8.17 9.70 -5.98
C ALA A 291 -9.55 9.35 -6.52
N ARG A 292 -9.72 9.42 -7.85
CA ARG A 292 -10.95 9.03 -8.54
C ARG A 292 -11.28 7.55 -8.31
N GLU A 293 -10.30 6.65 -8.47
CA GLU A 293 -10.50 5.23 -8.23
C GLU A 293 -10.95 4.95 -6.79
N THR A 294 -10.32 5.59 -5.81
CA THR A 294 -10.69 5.42 -4.40
C THR A 294 -12.09 5.96 -4.13
N TRP A 295 -12.42 7.11 -4.70
CA TRP A 295 -13.75 7.70 -4.58
C TRP A 295 -14.84 6.82 -5.20
N LEU A 296 -14.64 6.34 -6.43
CA LEU A 296 -15.57 5.42 -7.10
C LEU A 296 -15.71 4.12 -6.32
N SER A 297 -14.62 3.62 -5.75
CA SER A 297 -14.67 2.42 -4.91
C SER A 297 -15.42 2.62 -3.60
N LEU A 298 -15.43 3.83 -3.03
CA LEU A 298 -16.24 4.17 -1.87
C LEU A 298 -17.72 4.30 -2.24
N HIS A 299 -18.05 4.92 -3.38
CA HIS A 299 -19.43 5.17 -3.80
C HIS A 299 -20.13 3.93 -4.37
N HIS A 300 -19.37 3.04 -5.01
CA HIS A 300 -19.86 1.80 -5.58
C HIS A 300 -19.31 0.56 -4.84
N ALA A 301 -19.01 0.73 -3.54
CA ALA A 301 -18.55 -0.35 -2.69
C ALA A 301 -19.59 -1.46 -2.64
N ARG A 302 -19.20 -2.66 -3.04
CA ARG A 302 -20.02 -3.85 -2.88
C ARG A 302 -19.88 -4.37 -1.46
N LEU A 303 -20.99 -4.80 -0.87
CA LEU A 303 -20.96 -5.64 0.32
C LEU A 303 -20.42 -7.03 -0.06
N SER A 304 -20.00 -7.80 0.93
CA SER A 304 -19.42 -9.15 0.78
C SER A 304 -20.26 -10.03 -0.18
N THR A 305 -19.60 -10.96 -0.86
CA THR A 305 -20.32 -11.92 -1.74
C THR A 305 -21.18 -12.87 -0.92
N GLU A 306 -20.72 -13.21 0.27
CA GLU A 306 -21.50 -13.87 1.31
C GLU A 306 -22.20 -12.80 2.17
N PRO A 307 -23.50 -12.94 2.45
CA PRO A 307 -24.23 -11.97 3.25
C PRO A 307 -23.63 -11.91 4.66
N ASP A 308 -23.11 -10.75 5.03
CA ASP A 308 -22.70 -10.49 6.39
C ASP A 308 -23.96 -10.34 7.28
N PRO A 309 -23.86 -10.52 8.61
CA PRO A 309 -24.94 -10.18 9.50
C PRO A 309 -25.43 -8.74 9.27
N ALA A 310 -26.74 -8.50 9.28
CA ALA A 310 -27.34 -7.19 9.00
C ALA A 310 -26.75 -6.05 9.87
N GLU A 311 -26.37 -6.38 11.10
CA GLU A 311 -25.68 -5.45 12.00
C GLU A 311 -24.31 -5.00 11.47
N VAL A 312 -23.51 -5.95 10.95
CA VAL A 312 -22.21 -5.67 10.32
C VAL A 312 -22.41 -4.80 9.09
N GLU A 313 -23.39 -5.12 8.25
CA GLU A 313 -23.67 -4.35 7.03
C GLU A 313 -24.09 -2.91 7.32
N ALA A 314 -24.99 -2.71 8.30
CA ALA A 314 -25.41 -1.38 8.75
C ALA A 314 -24.22 -0.58 9.29
N MET A 315 -23.35 -1.25 10.06
CA MET A 315 -22.15 -0.66 10.63
C MET A 315 -21.14 -0.22 9.55
N VAL A 316 -20.84 -1.10 8.59
CA VAL A 316 -19.95 -0.81 7.46
C VAL A 316 -20.50 0.32 6.60
N ARG A 317 -21.83 0.35 6.37
CA ARG A 317 -22.49 1.42 5.63
C ARG A 317 -22.31 2.78 6.32
N ALA A 318 -22.57 2.85 7.63
CA ALA A 318 -22.44 4.09 8.39
C ALA A 318 -20.99 4.60 8.42
N ALA A 319 -20.02 3.70 8.59
CA ALA A 319 -18.59 4.04 8.51
C ALA A 319 -18.20 4.51 7.09
N ARG A 320 -18.71 3.86 6.05
CA ARG A 320 -18.48 4.27 4.66
C ARG A 320 -19.03 5.66 4.35
N GLU A 321 -20.23 5.98 4.82
CA GLU A 321 -20.81 7.32 4.67
C GLU A 321 -19.98 8.39 5.40
N HIS A 322 -19.35 8.04 6.53
CA HIS A 322 -18.39 8.91 7.20
C HIS A 322 -17.14 9.13 6.36
N ASP A 323 -16.54 8.06 5.84
CA ASP A 323 -15.33 8.10 5.03
C ASP A 323 -15.54 8.84 3.70
N GLN A 324 -16.70 8.63 3.06
CA GLN A 324 -17.12 9.37 1.86
C GLN A 324 -17.15 10.88 2.15
N ARG A 325 -17.79 11.32 3.24
CA ARG A 325 -17.86 12.73 3.62
C ARG A 325 -16.49 13.36 3.87
N GLU A 326 -15.59 12.67 4.56
CA GLU A 326 -14.24 13.20 4.81
C GLU A 326 -13.38 13.19 3.53
N LEU A 327 -13.56 12.21 2.65
CA LEU A 327 -12.91 12.20 1.34
C LEU A 327 -13.44 13.33 0.46
N ASP A 328 -14.76 13.52 0.32
CA ASP A 328 -15.36 14.62 -0.44
C ASP A 328 -14.88 15.99 0.07
N ALA A 329 -14.82 16.18 1.39
CA ALA A 329 -14.28 17.40 1.98
C ALA A 329 -12.80 17.61 1.61
N TRP A 330 -12.00 16.54 1.58
CA TRP A 330 -10.61 16.61 1.15
C TRP A 330 -10.47 16.92 -0.35
N ILE A 331 -11.32 16.34 -1.21
CA ILE A 331 -11.36 16.59 -2.67
C ILE A 331 -11.67 18.06 -2.95
N ALA A 332 -12.68 18.60 -2.26
CA ALA A 332 -13.06 20.00 -2.36
C ALA A 332 -11.90 20.92 -1.95
N GLN A 333 -11.15 20.57 -0.90
CA GLN A 333 -9.94 21.32 -0.49
C GLN A 333 -8.82 21.26 -1.52
N GLN A 334 -8.77 20.25 -2.40
CA GLN A 334 -7.84 20.19 -3.53
C GLN A 334 -8.33 20.98 -4.76
N GLY A 335 -9.49 21.65 -4.68
CA GLY A 335 -10.07 22.40 -5.79
C GLY A 335 -10.75 21.54 -6.85
N HIS A 336 -11.10 20.30 -6.52
CA HIS A 336 -11.85 19.40 -7.40
C HIS A 336 -13.32 19.30 -6.97
N GLN A 337 -14.21 19.07 -7.93
CA GLN A 337 -15.63 18.79 -7.66
C GLN A 337 -15.87 17.28 -7.72
N SER A 338 -16.57 16.70 -6.74
CA SER A 338 -16.89 15.25 -6.73
C SER A 338 -17.67 14.81 -7.97
N ALA A 339 -18.50 15.71 -8.54
CA ALA A 339 -19.24 15.46 -9.78
C ALA A 339 -18.33 15.20 -11.01
N ASP A 340 -17.09 15.67 -11.00
CA ASP A 340 -16.16 15.36 -12.09
C ASP A 340 -15.68 13.92 -12.06
N TRP A 341 -15.73 13.27 -10.89
CA TRP A 341 -15.14 11.96 -10.68
C TRP A 341 -16.13 10.84 -11.00
N SER A 342 -17.43 11.13 -10.90
CA SER A 342 -18.53 10.25 -11.34
C SER A 342 -18.74 10.21 -12.85
N LYS A 343 -18.11 11.12 -13.62
CA LYS A 343 -18.17 11.10 -15.08
C LYS A 343 -17.71 9.73 -15.62
N PRO A 344 -18.27 9.23 -16.73
CA PRO A 344 -17.76 8.04 -17.41
C PRO A 344 -16.28 8.20 -17.82
N PRO A 345 -15.52 7.10 -17.97
CA PRO A 345 -14.20 7.17 -18.61
C PRO A 345 -14.34 7.53 -20.10
N THR A 346 -13.31 8.12 -20.71
CA THR A 346 -13.29 8.30 -22.16
C THR A 346 -13.28 6.93 -22.84
N ARG A 347 -14.15 6.69 -23.83
CA ARG A 347 -14.20 5.42 -24.56
C ARG A 347 -12.83 5.11 -25.18
N THR A 348 -12.36 3.88 -24.99
CA THR A 348 -11.08 3.41 -25.58
C THR A 348 -11.28 2.97 -27.03
N SER A 349 -12.49 2.54 -27.39
CA SER A 349 -12.90 2.22 -28.76
C SER A 349 -14.40 2.35 -28.93
N ASP A 350 -14.88 2.45 -30.18
CA ASP A 350 -16.31 2.52 -30.49
C ASP A 350 -17.06 1.23 -30.14
N SER A 351 -16.34 0.10 -30.05
CA SER A 351 -16.91 -1.18 -29.61
C SER A 351 -17.24 -1.21 -28.11
N CYS A 352 -16.72 -0.26 -27.31
CA CYS A 352 -17.01 -0.19 -25.88
C CYS A 352 -18.35 0.51 -25.64
N VAL A 353 -19.39 -0.29 -25.38
CA VAL A 353 -20.76 0.18 -25.16
C VAL A 353 -21.11 0.41 -23.69
N ALA A 354 -20.33 -0.15 -22.75
CA ALA A 354 -20.55 0.01 -21.32
C ALA A 354 -19.25 0.14 -20.51
N PHE A 355 -19.38 0.62 -19.28
CA PHE A 355 -18.28 0.68 -18.32
C PHE A 355 -18.72 0.28 -16.91
N CYS A 356 -17.79 -0.18 -16.10
CA CYS A 356 -18.04 -0.43 -14.68
C CYS A 356 -17.95 0.89 -13.88
N PRO A 357 -18.97 1.29 -13.11
CA PRO A 357 -18.94 2.54 -12.36
C PRO A 357 -17.92 2.54 -11.21
N ARG A 358 -17.41 1.37 -10.79
CA ARG A 358 -16.40 1.27 -9.72
C ARG A 358 -14.96 1.36 -10.26
N CYS A 359 -14.57 0.45 -11.15
CA CYS A 359 -13.19 0.36 -11.63
C CYS A 359 -12.94 1.09 -12.96
N ALA A 360 -13.99 1.65 -13.57
CA ALA A 360 -13.95 2.33 -14.87
C ALA A 360 -13.46 1.45 -16.05
N SER A 361 -13.42 0.12 -15.88
CA SER A 361 -13.14 -0.80 -16.98
C SER A 361 -14.27 -0.77 -18.00
N GLN A 362 -13.92 -0.84 -19.28
CA GLN A 362 -14.86 -0.75 -20.40
C GLN A 362 -15.14 -2.14 -20.97
N TYR A 363 -16.36 -2.32 -21.50
CA TYR A 363 -16.89 -3.60 -21.95
C TYR A 363 -17.62 -3.43 -23.28
N THR A 364 -17.59 -4.48 -24.09
CA THR A 364 -18.30 -4.57 -25.38
C THR A 364 -19.74 -5.09 -25.25
N GLU A 365 -20.18 -5.42 -24.03
CA GLU A 365 -21.52 -5.93 -23.71
C GLU A 365 -22.10 -5.15 -22.51
N VAL A 366 -23.39 -4.83 -22.54
CA VAL A 366 -24.07 -4.06 -21.47
C VAL A 366 -24.58 -4.97 -20.34
N ASP A 367 -25.11 -6.16 -20.68
CA ASP A 367 -25.78 -7.05 -19.72
C ASP A 367 -24.81 -7.93 -18.91
N ALA A 368 -23.51 -7.83 -19.16
CA ALA A 368 -22.50 -8.52 -18.39
C ALA A 368 -22.31 -7.86 -17.01
N GLY A 369 -21.84 -8.65 -16.03
CA GLY A 369 -21.33 -8.12 -14.76
C GLY A 369 -19.84 -7.81 -14.87
N CYS A 370 -19.35 -6.77 -14.18
CA CYS A 370 -17.93 -6.44 -14.13
C CYS A 370 -17.10 -7.59 -13.52
N ARG A 371 -16.26 -8.25 -14.32
CA ARG A 371 -15.44 -9.40 -13.86
C ARG A 371 -14.45 -9.02 -12.76
N LEU A 372 -14.02 -7.76 -12.70
CA LEU A 372 -13.07 -7.25 -11.70
C LEU A 372 -13.74 -6.81 -10.40
N CYS A 373 -15.02 -6.43 -10.45
CA CYS A 373 -15.79 -5.95 -9.29
C CYS A 373 -16.88 -6.95 -8.86
N GLY A 374 -16.64 -8.24 -9.12
CA GLY A 374 -17.49 -9.36 -8.70
C GLY A 374 -18.83 -9.48 -9.43
N GLY A 375 -19.03 -8.82 -10.56
CA GLY A 375 -20.30 -8.82 -11.28
C GLY A 375 -21.15 -7.57 -11.03
N LEU A 376 -20.54 -6.47 -10.57
CA LEU A 376 -21.22 -5.18 -10.48
C LEU A 376 -21.84 -4.82 -11.85
N LYS A 377 -23.12 -4.43 -11.85
CA LYS A 377 -23.86 -4.07 -13.06
C LYS A 377 -23.12 -2.97 -13.82
N LEU A 378 -22.98 -3.17 -15.13
CA LEU A 378 -22.34 -2.20 -16.01
C LEU A 378 -23.30 -1.04 -16.33
N THR A 379 -22.73 0.15 -16.48
CA THR A 379 -23.46 1.33 -16.91
C THR A 379 -23.20 1.52 -18.40
N PRO A 380 -24.24 1.58 -19.25
CA PRO A 380 -24.04 1.92 -20.65
C PRO A 380 -23.42 3.31 -20.74
N PHE A 381 -22.56 3.53 -21.73
CA PHE A 381 -22.24 4.91 -22.05
C PHE A 381 -23.53 5.59 -22.52
N ALA A 382 -23.76 6.83 -22.09
CA ALA A 382 -24.77 7.65 -22.72
C ALA A 382 -24.30 7.85 -24.17
N ASP A 383 -24.83 7.07 -25.10
CA ASP A 383 -24.66 7.36 -26.51
C ASP A 383 -25.24 8.77 -26.73
N GLU A 384 -24.55 9.58 -27.54
CA GLU A 384 -25.08 10.86 -28.07
C GLU A 384 -26.32 10.64 -28.98
N GLY A 385 -26.98 9.48 -28.88
CA GLY A 385 -28.06 8.97 -29.70
C GLY A 385 -29.34 8.63 -28.94
N ALA A 386 -29.59 9.21 -27.76
CA ALA A 386 -30.96 9.31 -27.21
C ALA A 386 -31.91 10.19 -28.06
N ALA A 387 -31.64 10.30 -29.37
CA ALA A 387 -32.53 10.79 -30.42
C ALA A 387 -33.12 9.64 -31.27
N VAL A 388 -32.87 8.36 -30.95
CA VAL A 388 -33.42 7.22 -31.71
C VAL A 388 -34.13 6.23 -30.80
N ALA A 389 -35.23 6.65 -30.18
CA ALA A 389 -36.26 5.76 -29.67
C ALA A 389 -37.61 6.50 -29.55
N ASP A 390 -38.00 7.16 -30.65
CA ASP A 390 -39.39 7.56 -30.92
C ASP A 390 -39.70 7.11 -32.36
N ASN A 391 -39.64 5.78 -32.57
CA ASN A 391 -40.17 5.10 -33.75
C ASN A 391 -40.03 3.57 -33.59
N ALA A 392 -41.07 2.94 -33.04
CA ALA A 392 -41.63 1.67 -33.52
C ALA A 392 -42.70 1.19 -32.53
N ALA A 393 -43.85 1.88 -32.54
CA ALA A 393 -45.12 1.20 -32.39
C ALA A 393 -45.51 0.70 -33.79
N VAL A 394 -45.46 -0.62 -34.00
CA VAL A 394 -46.40 -1.38 -34.85
C VAL A 394 -46.58 -2.75 -34.20
#